data_AF-A0A936H9S3-F1
#
_entry.id   AF-A0A936H9S3-F1
#
_cell.length_a   1.000
_cell.length_b   1.000
_cell.length_c   1.000
_cell.angle_alpha   90.00
_cell.angle_beta   90.00
_cell.angle_gamma   90.00
#
_symmetry.space_group_name_H-M   'P 1'
#
loop_
_entity.id
_entity.type
_entity.pdbx_description
1 polymer ?
#
loop_
_entity_poly.entity_id
_entity_poly.type
_entity_poly.pdbx_seq_one_letter_code
_entity_poly.pdbx_strand_id
1 'polypeptide(L)'
;MASRFRSQSTHQRRRLTALSWSRHEKPQTTPPRNQGTPRQTRRAKNPLRRESAYLPPRRHRASDPALLSPTNSYGTPDFVRRGYYPDYPFRCKGCGKAGIWTAAQQRWWYEQAHGDVWTVAVRCRPCRQQERSRKMEARRIHLEGLAAKLRLKT
;
A
#
# COMPACT_ATOMS: atom_id res chain seq x y z
N MET A 1 19.37 10.06 55.09
CA MET A 1 19.49 9.50 56.45
C MET A 1 18.16 8.81 56.76
N ALA A 2 18.03 7.53 56.43
CA ALA A 2 18.33 6.39 57.31
C ALA A 2 17.44 6.35 58.57
N SER A 3 16.42 5.48 58.47
CA SER A 3 15.91 4.56 59.49
C SER A 3 15.70 5.04 60.93
N ARG A 4 14.54 4.69 61.50
CA ARG A 4 14.51 3.79 62.67
C ARG A 4 13.10 3.28 63.00
N PHE A 5 13.06 1.95 63.02
CA PHE A 5 12.15 1.07 63.75
C PHE A 5 11.97 1.46 65.23
N ARG A 6 10.76 1.25 65.76
CA ARG A 6 10.38 0.51 67.00
C ARG A 6 8.92 0.86 67.31
N SER A 7 8.08 0.07 67.98
CA SER A 7 8.05 -1.31 68.47
C SER A 7 6.93 -1.31 69.51
N GLN A 8 6.05 -2.32 69.48
CA GLN A 8 5.19 -2.77 70.60
C GLN A 8 4.10 -1.79 71.07
N SER A 9 3.07 -2.17 71.82
CA SER A 9 2.26 -3.39 72.01
C SER A 9 1.29 -3.04 73.14
N THR A 10 0.16 -3.75 73.20
CA THR A 10 -0.73 -3.97 74.35
C THR A 10 -1.79 -2.92 74.73
N HIS A 11 -3.04 -3.40 74.56
CA HIS A 11 -4.16 -3.37 75.51
C HIS A 11 -4.54 -2.05 76.20
N GLN A 12 -5.79 -1.64 76.00
CA GLN A 12 -6.78 -1.74 77.07
C GLN A 12 -8.22 -1.62 76.56
N ARG A 13 -9.07 -2.52 77.06
CA ARG A 13 -10.51 -2.58 76.82
C ARG A 13 -11.18 -1.38 77.49
N ARG A 14 -12.07 -0.70 76.76
CA ARG A 14 -13.17 0.04 77.39
C ARG A 14 -14.48 -0.48 76.82
N ARG A 15 -15.25 -1.08 77.74
CA ARG A 15 -16.66 -1.41 77.57
C ARG A 15 -17.41 -0.10 77.29
N LEU A 16 -18.15 -0.04 76.20
CA LEU A 16 -19.22 0.93 76.05
C LEU A 16 -20.52 0.17 75.89
N THR A 17 -21.40 0.47 76.84
CA THR A 17 -22.73 -0.03 77.05
C THR A 17 -23.68 0.36 75.93
N ALA A 18 -24.67 -0.50 75.76
CA ALA A 18 -25.76 -0.42 74.82
C ALA A 18 -26.45 0.95 74.79
N LEU A 19 -26.63 1.47 73.58
CA LEU A 19 -27.76 2.32 73.24
C LEU A 19 -28.44 1.68 72.03
N SER A 20 -29.63 1.13 72.28
CA SER A 20 -30.54 0.57 71.31
C SER A 20 -31.01 1.65 70.34
N TRP A 21 -30.60 1.55 69.09
CA TRP A 21 -31.23 2.28 67.99
C TRP A 21 -32.03 1.27 67.16
N SER A 22 -33.35 1.29 67.35
CA SER A 22 -34.31 0.59 66.50
C SER A 22 -34.12 1.05 65.05
N ARG A 23 -33.45 0.22 64.27
CA ARG A 23 -33.27 0.43 62.84
C ARG A 23 -34.57 0.03 62.16
N HIS A 24 -35.37 1.02 61.78
CA HIS A 24 -36.43 0.83 60.79
C HIS A 24 -35.81 0.19 59.53
N GLU A 25 -36.14 -1.08 59.28
CA GLU A 25 -35.77 -1.79 58.07
C GLU A 25 -36.54 -1.16 56.89
N LYS A 26 -35.81 -0.47 56.01
CA LYS A 26 -36.36 -0.05 54.71
C LYS A 26 -36.49 -1.29 53.82
N PRO A 27 -37.66 -1.55 53.20
CA PRO A 27 -37.81 -2.67 52.28
C PRO A 27 -36.89 -2.47 51.07
N GLN A 28 -36.07 -3.49 50.79
CA GLN A 28 -35.17 -3.51 49.64
C GLN A 28 -35.98 -3.77 48.36
N THR A 29 -36.23 -2.74 47.57
CA THR A 29 -36.67 -2.90 46.19
C THR A 29 -35.47 -3.28 45.34
N THR A 30 -35.28 -4.57 45.08
CA THR A 30 -34.29 -5.05 44.10
C THR A 30 -34.78 -4.71 42.69
N PRO A 31 -34.01 -3.98 41.87
CA PRO A 31 -34.37 -3.78 40.46
C PRO A 31 -34.26 -5.10 39.69
N PRO A 32 -35.12 -5.33 38.67
CA PRO A 32 -35.08 -6.57 37.91
C PRO A 32 -33.79 -6.72 37.11
N ARG A 33 -33.30 -7.96 37.08
CA ARG A 33 -32.12 -8.43 36.34
C ARG A 33 -32.28 -8.12 34.85
N ASN A 34 -31.48 -7.20 34.32
CA ASN A 34 -31.40 -6.85 32.91
C ASN A 34 -30.90 -8.07 32.11
N GLN A 35 -31.82 -8.79 31.47
CA GLN A 35 -31.50 -9.87 30.54
C GLN A 35 -31.04 -9.22 29.23
N GLY A 36 -29.71 -9.06 29.11
CA GLY A 36 -29.08 -8.54 27.90
C GLY A 36 -29.54 -9.31 26.67
N THR A 37 -30.09 -8.58 25.69
CA THR A 37 -30.48 -9.13 24.41
C THR A 37 -29.24 -9.73 23.72
N PRO A 38 -29.34 -10.90 23.07
CA PRO A 38 -28.23 -11.42 22.27
C PRO A 38 -27.96 -10.43 21.16
N ARG A 39 -26.78 -9.81 21.20
CA ARG A 39 -26.24 -9.01 20.11
C ARG A 39 -26.00 -9.94 18.91
N GLN A 40 -27.06 -10.26 18.17
CA GLN A 40 -26.95 -10.89 16.85
C GLN A 40 -26.31 -9.86 15.93
N THR A 41 -24.99 -9.80 15.95
CA THR A 41 -24.23 -9.16 14.88
C THR A 41 -24.46 -9.99 13.63
N ARG A 42 -25.48 -9.64 12.84
CA ARG A 42 -25.53 -10.01 11.43
C ARG A 42 -24.38 -9.27 10.73
N ARG A 43 -23.17 -9.83 10.87
CA ARG A 43 -22.00 -9.41 10.09
C ARG A 43 -22.25 -9.91 8.68
N ALA A 44 -23.07 -9.18 7.93
CA ALA A 44 -23.26 -9.40 6.51
C ALA A 44 -21.86 -9.38 5.87
N LYS A 45 -21.40 -10.56 5.43
CA LYS A 45 -20.17 -10.71 4.65
C LYS A 45 -20.47 -10.15 3.27
N ASN A 46 -20.46 -8.83 3.12
CA ASN A 46 -20.62 -8.17 1.83
C ASN A 46 -19.30 -8.35 1.04
N PRO A 47 -19.25 -9.21 0.01
CA PRO A 47 -18.02 -9.45 -0.74
C PRO A 47 -17.54 -8.18 -1.48
N LEU A 48 -18.48 -7.30 -1.87
CA LEU A 48 -18.19 -6.08 -2.62
C LEU A 48 -17.41 -5.04 -1.80
N ARG A 49 -17.46 -5.10 -0.46
CA ARG A 49 -16.71 -4.15 0.39
C ARG A 49 -15.21 -4.45 0.44
N ARG A 50 -14.80 -5.70 0.18
CA ARG A 50 -13.37 -6.08 0.18
C ARG A 50 -12.66 -5.62 -1.07
N GLU A 51 -13.38 -5.53 -2.19
CA GLU A 51 -12.87 -5.14 -3.50
C GLU A 51 -12.55 -3.63 -3.59
N SER A 52 -13.24 -2.81 -2.79
CA SER A 52 -13.10 -1.34 -2.80
C SER A 52 -11.96 -0.78 -1.90
N ALA A 53 -11.20 -1.60 -1.17
CA ALA A 53 -10.39 -1.10 -0.04
C ALA A 53 -8.92 -0.72 -0.34
N TYR A 54 -8.46 -0.77 -1.61
CA TYR A 54 -7.11 -0.35 -1.98
C TYR A 54 -7.12 0.67 -3.12
N LEU A 55 -7.84 1.77 -2.96
CA LEU A 55 -7.57 2.94 -3.79
C LEU A 55 -6.13 3.39 -3.51
N PRO A 56 -5.25 3.40 -4.53
CA PRO A 56 -3.86 3.80 -4.34
C PRO A 56 -3.81 5.26 -3.83
N PRO A 57 -2.85 5.63 -2.97
CA PRO A 57 -2.66 7.04 -2.61
C PRO A 57 -2.50 7.88 -3.89
N ARG A 58 -3.02 9.11 -3.95
CA ARG A 58 -3.20 9.93 -5.18
C ARG A 58 -2.04 10.01 -6.18
N ARG A 59 -0.82 9.70 -5.76
CA ARG A 59 0.41 9.64 -6.56
C ARG A 59 0.64 8.29 -7.28
N HIS A 60 -0.08 7.25 -6.89
CA HIS A 60 -0.02 5.91 -7.45
C HIS A 60 -1.14 5.74 -8.47
N ARG A 61 -0.85 5.04 -9.58
CA ARG A 61 -1.87 4.69 -10.59
C ARG A 61 -2.16 3.20 -10.50
N ALA A 62 -3.43 2.85 -10.52
CA ALA A 62 -3.85 1.46 -10.60
C ALA A 62 -3.25 0.81 -11.86
N SER A 63 -2.80 -0.44 -11.71
CA SER A 63 -2.37 -1.30 -12.81
C SER A 63 -3.57 -2.08 -13.29
N ASP A 64 -3.83 -2.07 -14.60
CA ASP A 64 -4.84 -2.94 -15.21
C ASP A 64 -4.14 -4.11 -15.92
N PRO A 65 -4.13 -5.32 -15.35
CA PRO A 65 -3.45 -6.47 -15.94
C PRO A 65 -4.02 -6.89 -17.30
N ALA A 66 -5.29 -6.56 -17.59
CA ALA A 66 -5.93 -6.92 -18.86
C ALA A 66 -5.42 -6.12 -20.05
N LEU A 67 -4.78 -4.96 -19.80
CA LEU A 67 -4.21 -4.10 -20.84
C LEU A 67 -2.72 -4.37 -21.11
N LEU A 68 -2.10 -5.26 -20.33
CA LEU A 68 -0.69 -5.57 -20.47
C LEU A 68 -0.41 -6.44 -21.69
N SER A 69 0.72 -6.19 -22.35
CA SER A 69 1.19 -7.06 -23.43
C SER A 69 1.49 -8.47 -22.89
N PRO A 70 1.06 -9.54 -23.57
CA PRO A 70 1.42 -10.91 -23.22
C PRO A 70 2.94 -11.03 -23.13
N THR A 71 3.41 -11.65 -22.05
CA THR A 71 4.84 -11.84 -21.79
C THR A 71 5.11 -13.34 -21.69
N ASN A 72 6.17 -13.81 -22.34
CA ASN A 72 6.58 -15.22 -22.32
C ASN A 72 7.33 -15.62 -21.04
N SER A 73 7.53 -14.68 -20.11
CA SER A 73 8.19 -14.93 -18.85
C SER A 73 7.23 -15.54 -17.84
N TYR A 74 7.72 -16.48 -17.04
CA TYR A 74 6.93 -17.18 -16.03
C TYR A 74 6.62 -16.35 -14.76
N GLY A 75 7.14 -15.13 -14.65
CA GLY A 75 6.98 -14.28 -13.47
C GLY A 75 5.80 -13.31 -13.56
N THR A 76 5.17 -13.03 -12.43
CA THR A 76 4.23 -11.90 -12.31
C THR A 76 4.99 -10.63 -11.94
N PRO A 77 4.90 -9.54 -12.72
CA PRO A 77 5.55 -8.29 -12.38
C PRO A 77 5.08 -7.74 -11.05
N ASP A 78 6.01 -7.08 -10.38
CA ASP A 78 5.86 -6.64 -9.00
C ASP A 78 4.74 -5.61 -8.82
N PHE A 79 4.53 -4.74 -9.83
CA PHE A 79 3.45 -3.76 -9.85
C PHE A 79 2.07 -4.40 -10.08
N VAL A 80 2.00 -5.54 -10.79
CA VAL A 80 0.76 -6.31 -10.99
C VAL A 80 0.33 -6.94 -9.68
N ARG A 81 1.28 -7.60 -8.99
CA ARG A 81 1.03 -8.19 -7.66
C ARG A 81 0.58 -7.15 -6.63
N ARG A 82 1.11 -5.92 -6.71
CA ARG A 82 0.69 -4.79 -5.86
C ARG A 82 -0.63 -4.14 -6.29
N GLY A 83 -1.01 -4.25 -7.56
CA GLY A 83 -2.18 -3.58 -8.14
C GLY A 83 -1.97 -2.12 -8.51
N TYR A 84 -0.75 -1.56 -8.42
CA TYR A 84 -0.47 -0.18 -8.78
C TYR A 84 1.01 0.07 -9.13
N TYR A 85 1.25 1.13 -9.89
CA TYR A 85 2.58 1.63 -10.23
C TYR A 85 3.12 2.60 -9.17
N PRO A 86 4.29 2.34 -8.56
CA PRO A 86 5.00 3.30 -7.72
C PRO A 86 5.96 4.16 -8.56
N ASP A 87 6.26 5.39 -8.13
CA ASP A 87 7.30 6.19 -8.76
C ASP A 87 8.70 5.59 -8.50
N TYR A 88 9.51 5.43 -9.54
CA TYR A 88 10.86 4.87 -9.41
C TYR A 88 11.94 5.90 -9.76
N PRO A 89 12.89 6.20 -8.85
CA PRO A 89 14.05 7.00 -9.19
C PRO A 89 14.98 6.20 -10.12
N PHE A 90 15.61 6.89 -11.06
CA PHE A 90 16.63 6.30 -11.93
C PHE A 90 17.71 7.34 -12.28
N ARG A 91 18.87 6.86 -12.74
CA ARG A 91 19.93 7.70 -13.30
C ARG A 91 19.96 7.50 -14.81
N CYS A 92 19.93 8.59 -15.56
CA CYS A 92 19.94 8.52 -17.01
C CYS A 92 21.31 8.02 -17.53
N LYS A 93 21.32 6.91 -18.28
CA LYS A 93 22.55 6.35 -18.89
C LYS A 93 23.24 7.32 -19.87
N GLY A 94 22.48 8.23 -20.49
CA GLY A 94 23.03 9.24 -21.42
C GLY A 94 23.74 10.38 -20.70
N CYS A 95 22.99 11.21 -19.96
CA CYS A 95 23.50 12.42 -19.34
C CYS A 95 23.79 12.33 -17.82
N GLY A 96 23.61 11.18 -17.18
CA GLY A 96 23.85 10.96 -15.75
C GLY A 96 22.82 11.58 -14.79
N LYS A 97 21.97 12.50 -15.26
CA LYS A 97 20.97 13.19 -14.42
C LYS A 97 20.01 12.22 -13.74
N ALA A 98 19.67 12.51 -12.49
CA ALA A 98 18.62 11.82 -11.77
C ALA A 98 17.25 12.14 -12.40
N GLY A 99 16.38 11.15 -12.45
CA GLY A 99 15.01 11.28 -12.92
C GLY A 99 14.08 10.39 -12.14
N ILE A 100 12.78 10.64 -12.28
CA ILE A 100 11.73 9.81 -11.70
C ILE A 100 10.93 9.23 -12.85
N TRP A 101 10.80 7.92 -12.87
CA TRP A 101 9.88 7.22 -13.74
C TRP A 101 8.52 7.15 -13.06
N THR A 102 7.65 8.07 -13.46
CA THR A 102 6.40 8.26 -12.73
C THR A 102 5.42 7.14 -13.00
N ALA A 103 4.50 6.90 -12.08
CA ALA A 103 3.38 5.97 -12.23
C ALA A 103 2.57 6.25 -13.51
N ALA A 104 2.46 7.53 -13.91
CA ALA A 104 1.83 7.94 -15.16
C ALA A 104 2.59 7.45 -16.41
N GLN A 105 3.92 7.60 -16.39
CA GLN A 105 4.77 7.16 -17.49
C GLN A 105 4.82 5.63 -17.60
N GLN A 106 4.82 4.94 -16.46
CA GLN A 106 4.73 3.47 -16.41
C GLN A 106 3.41 2.98 -17.00
N ARG A 107 2.28 3.53 -16.53
CA ARG A 107 0.96 3.17 -17.05
C ARG A 107 0.87 3.35 -18.57
N TRP A 108 1.33 4.50 -19.08
CA TRP A 108 1.36 4.73 -20.53
C TRP A 108 2.24 3.70 -21.25
N TRP A 109 3.44 3.42 -20.73
CA TRP A 109 4.36 2.47 -21.36
C TRP A 109 3.79 1.05 -21.44
N TYR A 110 3.25 0.54 -20.34
CA TYR A 110 2.80 -0.85 -20.27
C TYR A 110 1.42 -1.07 -20.88
N GLU A 111 0.47 -0.16 -20.64
CA GLU A 111 -0.94 -0.37 -21.02
C GLU A 111 -1.30 0.22 -22.39
N GLN A 112 -0.66 1.34 -22.80
CA GLN A 112 -1.00 2.02 -24.05
C GLN A 112 0.03 1.76 -25.15
N ALA A 113 1.31 1.79 -24.80
CA ALA A 113 2.39 1.49 -25.74
C ALA A 113 2.69 -0.02 -25.84
N HIS A 114 2.02 -0.85 -25.04
CA HIS A 114 2.22 -2.31 -24.94
C HIS A 114 3.70 -2.71 -24.80
N GLY A 115 4.46 -1.89 -24.08
CA GLY A 115 5.86 -2.16 -23.79
C GLY A 115 6.01 -3.38 -22.90
N ASP A 116 7.14 -4.08 -23.03
CA ASP A 116 7.49 -5.23 -22.21
C ASP A 116 7.46 -4.86 -20.71
N VAL A 117 6.78 -5.71 -19.91
CA VAL A 117 6.50 -5.48 -18.48
C VAL A 117 7.74 -5.45 -17.59
N TRP A 118 8.88 -5.98 -18.05
CA TRP A 118 10.16 -5.99 -17.35
C TRP A 118 11.06 -4.81 -17.75
N THR A 119 10.65 -4.03 -18.74
CA THR A 119 11.39 -2.82 -19.13
C THR A 119 11.33 -1.78 -18.02
N VAL A 120 12.46 -1.11 -17.76
CA VAL A 120 12.55 0.02 -16.83
C VAL A 120 13.06 1.29 -17.51
N ALA A 121 12.74 2.46 -16.96
CA ALA A 121 13.27 3.71 -17.48
C ALA A 121 14.78 3.86 -17.17
N VAL A 122 15.59 3.90 -18.23
CA VAL A 122 17.05 4.06 -18.13
C VAL A 122 17.57 5.38 -18.71
N ARG A 123 16.70 6.16 -19.37
CA ARG A 123 17.05 7.44 -20.02
C ARG A 123 15.97 8.48 -19.80
N CYS A 124 16.37 9.72 -19.59
CA CYS A 124 15.47 10.87 -19.54
C CYS A 124 14.89 11.19 -20.93
N ARG A 125 13.82 11.98 -20.97
CA ARG A 125 13.12 12.37 -22.21
C ARG A 125 14.06 12.92 -23.31
N PRO A 126 14.96 13.90 -23.05
CA PRO A 126 15.84 14.40 -24.11
C PRO A 126 16.79 13.33 -24.64
N CYS A 127 17.39 12.51 -23.76
CA CYS A 127 18.24 11.40 -24.21
C CYS A 127 17.46 10.32 -24.98
N ARG A 128 16.19 10.06 -24.64
CA ARG A 128 15.34 9.16 -25.44
C ARG A 128 15.05 9.72 -26.84
N GLN A 129 14.86 11.03 -26.96
CA GLN A 129 14.64 11.68 -28.25
C GLN A 129 15.89 11.62 -29.13
N GLN A 130 17.06 11.90 -28.58
CA GLN A 130 18.34 11.77 -29.28
C GLN A 130 18.58 10.33 -29.78
N GLU A 131 18.34 9.33 -28.93
CA GLU A 131 18.47 7.92 -29.33
C GLU A 131 17.46 7.52 -30.40
N ARG A 132 16.23 8.07 -30.36
CA ARG A 132 15.25 7.85 -31.42
C ARG A 132 15.76 8.43 -32.74
N SER A 133 16.26 9.66 -32.76
CA SER A 133 16.84 10.26 -33.96
C SER A 133 18.00 9.45 -34.52
N ARG A 134 18.94 9.02 -33.66
CA ARG A 134 20.07 8.17 -34.07
C ARG A 134 19.63 6.85 -34.71
N LYS A 135 18.62 6.18 -34.12
CA LYS A 135 18.07 4.93 -34.67
C LYS A 135 17.32 5.14 -35.98
N MET A 136 16.57 6.23 -36.11
CA MET A 136 15.87 6.57 -37.35
C MET A 136 16.86 6.82 -38.48
N GLU A 137 17.94 7.55 -38.23
CA GLU A 137 18.97 7.82 -39.22
C GLU A 137 19.70 6.54 -39.66
N ALA A 138 20.10 5.70 -38.70
CA ALA A 138 20.71 4.40 -39.02
C ALA A 138 19.75 3.52 -39.85
N ARG A 139 18.45 3.54 -39.56
CA ARG A 139 17.44 2.81 -40.34
C ARG A 139 17.29 3.38 -41.74
N ARG A 140 17.31 4.71 -41.90
CA ARG A 140 17.25 5.37 -43.21
C ARG A 140 18.40 4.93 -44.10
N ILE A 141 19.64 5.05 -43.62
CA ILE A 141 20.86 4.64 -44.34
C ILE A 141 20.80 3.15 -44.72
N HIS A 142 20.37 2.30 -43.78
CA HIS A 142 20.25 0.86 -44.04
C HIS A 142 19.25 0.56 -45.17
N LEU A 143 18.07 1.17 -45.15
CA LEU A 143 17.03 0.97 -46.16
C LEU A 143 17.46 1.50 -47.53
N GLU A 144 18.13 2.66 -47.58
CA GLU A 144 18.69 3.22 -48.82
C GLU A 144 19.75 2.28 -49.41
N GLY A 145 20.62 1.72 -48.57
CA GLY A 145 21.60 0.72 -48.99
C GLY A 145 20.96 -0.56 -49.54
N LEU A 146 19.89 -1.04 -48.91
CA LEU A 146 19.13 -2.18 -49.42
C LEU A 146 18.46 -1.87 -50.76
N ALA A 147 17.84 -0.70 -50.90
CA ALA A 147 17.21 -0.27 -52.15
C ALA A 147 18.24 -0.15 -53.29
N ALA A 148 19.42 0.40 -53.03
CA ALA A 148 20.50 0.47 -54.02
C ALA A 148 20.96 -0.93 -54.47
N LYS A 149 21.13 -1.87 -53.53
CA LYS A 149 21.50 -3.25 -53.86
C LYS A 149 20.44 -3.98 -54.67
N LEU A 150 19.16 -3.73 -54.42
CA LEU A 150 18.06 -4.30 -55.20
C LEU A 150 18.09 -3.78 -56.64
N ARG A 151 18.32 -2.48 -56.84
CA ARG A 151 18.43 -1.86 -58.17
C ARG A 151 19.57 -2.41 -59.01
N LEU A 152 20.71 -2.74 -58.39
CA LEU A 152 21.86 -3.32 -59.12
C LEU A 152 21.67 -4.79 -59.51
N LYS A 153 20.71 -5.48 -58.89
CA LYS A 153 20.41 -6.88 -59.18
C LYS A 153 19.33 -7.07 -60.26
N THR A 154 18.72 -5.96 -60.71
CA THR A 154 17.66 -5.97 -61.73
C THR A 154 18.27 -5.56 -63.06
#